data_AF-A0A067R4S8-F1
#
_entry.id   AF-A0A067R4S8-F1
#
_cell.length_a   1.000
_cell.length_b   1.000
_cell.length_c   1.000
_cell.angle_alpha   90.00
_cell.angle_beta   90.00
_cell.angle_gamma   90.00
#
_symmetry.space_group_name_H-M   'P 1'
#
loop_
_entity.id
_entity.type
_entity.pdbx_description
1 polymer ?
#
loop_
_entity_poly.entity_id
_entity_poly.type
_entity_poly.pdbx_seq_one_letter_code
_entity_poly.pdbx_strand_id
1 'polypeptide(L)'
;MSYRDLRNFTEMMRSLGYTRLISMENFRNPNFQLVAEILIWIVKRFDPDADIPSEIDTEQDRVILVKSAAQFMVSGILVQLLEVITLWNW
;
A
#
# COMPACT_ATOMS: atom_id res chain seq x y z
N MET A 1 4.28 -2.60 16.04
CA MET A 1 5.31 -3.14 15.14
C MET A 1 6.63 -3.15 15.88
N SER A 2 7.43 -4.21 15.74
CA SER A 2 8.77 -4.21 16.31
C SER A 2 9.71 -3.26 15.53
N TYR A 3 10.84 -2.90 16.14
CA TYR A 3 11.89 -2.12 15.46
C TYR A 3 12.37 -2.84 14.18
N ARG A 4 12.46 -4.17 14.22
CA ARG A 4 12.83 -5.00 13.06
C ARG A 4 11.81 -4.85 11.93
N ASP A 5 10.51 -4.90 12.26
CA ASP A 5 9.44 -4.79 11.26
C ASP A 5 9.47 -3.41 10.57
N LEU A 6 9.66 -2.33 11.35
CA LEU A 6 9.74 -0.97 10.81
C LEU A 6 10.95 -0.76 9.90
N ARG A 7 12.10 -1.32 10.29
CA ARG A 7 13.30 -1.28 9.44
C ARG A 7 13.08 -2.04 8.14
N ASN A 8 12.59 -3.27 8.22
CA ASN A 8 12.31 -4.11 7.05
C ASN A 8 11.33 -3.41 6.11
N PHE A 9 10.25 -2.85 6.66
CA PHE A 9 9.27 -2.08 5.90
C PHE A 9 9.90 -0.90 5.16
N THR A 10 10.72 -0.11 5.86
CA THR A 10 11.43 1.04 5.28
C THR A 10 12.37 0.62 4.14
N GLU A 11 13.10 -0.48 4.31
CA GLU A 11 13.99 -1.02 3.29
C GLU A 11 13.21 -1.55 2.07
N MET A 12 12.08 -2.24 2.28
CA MET A 12 11.20 -2.70 1.20
C MET A 12 10.60 -1.54 0.39
N MET A 13 10.10 -0.49 1.04
CA MET A 13 9.54 0.66 0.31
C MET A 13 10.59 1.35 -0.56
N ARG A 14 11.84 1.43 -0.06
CA ARG A 14 12.97 1.96 -0.84
C ARG A 14 13.29 1.09 -2.04
N SER A 15 13.35 -0.24 -1.88
CA SER A 15 13.64 -1.14 -3.00
C SER A 15 12.54 -1.15 -4.06
N LEU A 16 11.29 -0.89 -3.67
CA LEU A 16 10.17 -0.73 -4.58
C LEU A 16 10.15 0.62 -5.32
N GLY A 17 11.01 1.57 -4.95
CA GLY A 17 11.14 2.88 -5.58
C GLY A 17 10.20 3.96 -5.04
N TYR A 18 9.68 3.80 -3.81
CA TYR A 18 8.90 4.85 -3.17
C TYR A 18 9.77 6.10 -2.94
N THR A 19 9.33 7.22 -3.50
CA THR A 19 10.16 8.43 -3.66
C THR A 19 10.32 9.20 -2.36
N ARG A 20 9.33 9.14 -1.46
CA ARG A 20 9.37 9.81 -0.16
C ARG A 20 10.22 9.01 0.82
N LEU A 21 11.11 9.70 1.54
CA LEU A 21 11.91 9.08 2.59
C LEU A 21 11.01 8.70 3.78
N ILE A 22 10.93 7.40 4.06
CA ILE A 22 10.29 6.86 5.26
C ILE A 22 11.37 6.71 6.34
N SER A 23 11.26 7.48 7.42
CA SER A 23 12.06 7.28 8.63
C SER A 23 11.25 6.50 9.67
N MET A 24 11.91 5.66 10.46
CA MET A 24 11.30 4.95 11.59
C MET A 24 10.66 5.91 12.61
N GLU A 25 11.14 7.15 12.70
CA GLU A 25 10.58 8.17 13.58
C GLU A 25 9.14 8.54 13.22
N ASN A 26 8.76 8.43 11.94
CA ASN A 26 7.39 8.71 11.47
C ASN A 26 6.34 7.77 12.09
N PHE A 27 6.77 6.63 12.65
CA PHE A 27 5.89 5.64 13.26
C PHE A 27 5.94 5.65 14.80
N ARG A 28 6.68 6.58 15.42
CA ARG A 28 6.68 6.74 16.89
C ARG A 28 5.34 7.28 17.41
N ASN A 29 4.65 8.07 16.58
CA ASN A 29 3.30 8.55 16.82
C ASN A 29 2.39 8.08 15.67
N PRO A 30 1.07 7.96 15.89
CA PRO A 30 0.14 7.70 14.80
C PRO A 30 0.28 8.73 13.67
N ASN A 31 0.60 8.26 12.47
CA ASN A 31 0.80 9.11 11.29
C ASN A 31 -0.02 8.56 10.12
N PHE A 32 -1.32 8.79 10.17
CA PHE A 32 -2.23 8.27 9.14
C PHE A 32 -1.98 8.89 7.76
N GLN A 33 -1.54 10.15 7.71
CA GLN A 33 -1.20 10.81 6.44
C GLN A 33 -0.17 10.00 5.65
N LEU A 34 0.89 9.55 6.32
CA LEU A 34 1.92 8.71 5.70
C LEU A 34 1.37 7.34 5.31
N VAL A 35 0.54 6.72 6.16
CA VAL A 35 -0.09 5.42 5.84
C VAL A 35 -0.98 5.53 4.61
N ALA A 36 -1.80 6.58 4.52
CA ALA A 36 -2.68 6.85 3.40
C ALA A 36 -1.89 7.04 2.10
N GLU A 37 -0.85 7.87 2.13
CA GLU A 37 0.02 8.10 0.97
C GLU A 37 0.67 6.80 0.48
N ILE A 38 1.16 5.96 1.41
CA ILE A 38 1.75 4.67 1.09
C ILE A 38 0.71 3.72 0.48
N LEU A 39 -0.49 3.64 1.05
CA LEU A 39 -1.56 2.76 0.54
C LEU A 39 -1.95 3.15 -0.89
N ILE A 40 -2.17 4.45 -1.13
CA ILE A 40 -2.50 4.98 -2.46
C ILE A 40 -1.35 4.69 -3.44
N TRP A 41 -0.10 4.91 -3.02
CA TRP A 41 1.06 4.65 -3.86
C TRP A 41 1.19 3.18 -4.23
N ILE A 42 0.99 2.26 -3.28
CA ILE A 42 1.03 0.82 -3.54
C ILE A 42 -0.04 0.45 -4.57
N VAL A 43 -1.28 0.89 -4.38
CA VAL A 43 -2.39 0.60 -5.31
C VAL A 43 -2.07 1.12 -6.71
N LYS A 44 -1.65 2.38 -6.83
CA LYS A 44 -1.28 3.00 -8.11
C LYS A 44 -0.05 2.37 -8.77
N ARG A 45 0.78 1.66 -8.01
CA ARG A 45 1.91 0.91 -8.56
C ARG A 45 1.49 -0.38 -9.24
N PHE A 46 0.38 -1.00 -8.81
CA PHE A 46 -0.20 -2.16 -9.47
C PHE A 46 -1.09 -1.75 -10.65
N ASP A 47 -1.87 -0.68 -10.48
CA ASP A 47 -2.73 -0.13 -11.52
C ASP A 47 -2.68 1.41 -11.46
N PRO A 48 -1.97 2.07 -12.38
CA PRO A 48 -1.85 3.53 -12.41
C PRO A 48 -3.20 4.27 -12.51
N ASP A 49 -4.21 3.62 -13.09
CA ASP A 49 -5.54 4.19 -13.34
C ASP A 49 -6.56 3.84 -12.25
N ALA A 50 -6.14 3.15 -11.18
CA ALA A 50 -7.01 2.76 -10.09
C ALA A 50 -7.72 3.96 -9.42
N ASP A 51 -9.05 3.87 -9.34
CA ASP A 51 -9.90 4.82 -8.64
C ASP A 51 -9.93 4.51 -7.14
N ILE A 52 -8.91 4.99 -6.44
CA ILE A 52 -8.77 4.86 -4.98
C ILE A 52 -9.10 6.19 -4.28
N PRO A 53 -9.95 6.16 -3.23
CA PRO A 53 -10.20 7.35 -2.42
C PRO A 53 -8.92 7.99 -1.91
N SER A 54 -8.88 9.32 -1.86
CA SER A 54 -7.72 10.08 -1.37
C SER A 54 -8.03 11.00 -0.18
N GLU A 55 -9.31 11.18 0.14
CA GLU A 55 -9.78 11.94 1.31
C GLU A 55 -9.53 11.15 2.59
N ILE A 56 -9.10 11.86 3.64
CA ILE A 56 -8.73 11.27 4.95
C ILE A 56 -9.07 12.19 6.14
N ASP A 57 -9.94 13.17 5.92
CA ASP A 57 -10.27 14.22 6.89
C ASP A 57 -11.08 13.66 8.06
N THR A 58 -12.02 12.76 7.79
CA THR A 58 -12.84 12.10 8.81
C THR A 58 -12.39 10.66 9.07
N GLU A 59 -12.80 10.08 10.20
CA GLU A 59 -12.57 8.67 10.49
C GLU A 59 -13.20 7.76 9.42
N GLN A 60 -14.38 8.15 8.93
CA GLN A 60 -15.10 7.44 7.89
C GLN A 60 -14.28 7.38 6.60
N ASP A 61 -13.68 8.50 6.17
CA ASP A 61 -12.85 8.56 4.97
C ASP A 61 -11.63 7.63 5.09
N ARG A 62 -11.02 7.60 6.28
CA ARG A 62 -9.89 6.70 6.59
C ARG A 62 -10.28 5.24 6.50
N VAL A 63 -11.44 4.88 7.03
CA VAL A 63 -11.99 3.51 6.94
C VAL A 63 -12.28 3.15 5.49
N ILE A 64 -12.86 4.06 4.72
CA ILE A 64 -13.14 3.86 3.29
C ILE A 64 -11.83 3.61 2.53
N LEU A 65 -10.82 4.47 2.71
CA LEU A 65 -9.51 4.30 2.07
C LEU A 65 -8.88 2.93 2.37
N VAL A 66 -8.81 2.54 3.64
CA VAL A 66 -8.20 1.26 4.04
C VAL A 66 -8.97 0.08 3.44
N LYS A 67 -10.31 0.13 3.43
CA LYS A 67 -11.15 -0.92 2.84
C LYS A 67 -10.95 -1.02 1.33
N SER A 68 -10.98 0.12 0.62
CA SER A 68 -10.78 0.16 -0.82
C SER A 68 -9.39 -0.35 -1.21
N ALA A 69 -8.34 0.08 -0.49
CA ALA A 69 -6.99 -0.43 -0.72
C ALA A 69 -6.91 -1.94 -0.49
N ALA A 70 -7.45 -2.45 0.61
CA ALA A 70 -7.43 -3.88 0.91
C ALA A 70 -8.21 -4.71 -0.15
N GLN A 71 -9.39 -4.24 -0.56
CA GLN A 71 -10.18 -4.88 -1.61
C GLN A 71 -9.44 -4.89 -2.95
N PHE A 72 -8.84 -3.77 -3.33
CA PHE A 72 -8.02 -3.68 -4.53
C PHE A 72 -6.86 -4.69 -4.50
N MET A 73 -6.13 -4.76 -3.38
CA MET A 73 -4.99 -5.67 -3.25
C MET A 73 -5.39 -7.14 -3.36
N VAL A 74 -6.54 -7.54 -2.81
CA VAL A 74 -7.07 -8.90 -2.96
C VAL A 74 -7.38 -9.19 -4.42
N SER A 75 -8.13 -8.32 -5.10
CA SER A 75 -8.50 -8.52 -6.49
C SER A 75 -7.29 -8.48 -7.43
N GLY A 76 -6.40 -7.49 -7.28
CA GLY A 76 -5.24 -7.28 -8.13
C GLY A 76 -4.19 -8.38 -8.01
N ILE A 77 -3.87 -8.80 -6.78
CA ILE A 77 -2.92 -9.91 -6.56
C ILE A 77 -3.49 -11.22 -7.12
N LEU A 78 -4.78 -11.49 -6.90
CA LEU A 78 -5.40 -12.70 -7.42
C LEU A 78 -5.40 -12.73 -8.94
N VAL A 79 -5.73 -11.62 -9.61
CA VAL A 79 -5.69 -11.53 -11.08
C VAL A 79 -4.27 -11.73 -11.61
N GLN A 80 -3.26 -11.05 -11.06
CA GLN A 80 -1.88 -11.24 -11.50
C GLN A 80 -1.35 -12.65 -11.21
N LEU A 81 -1.69 -13.25 -10.07
CA LEU A 81 -1.33 -14.63 -9.78
C LEU A 81 -2.01 -15.61 -10.75
N LEU A 82 -3.28 -15.37 -11.09
CA LEU A 82 -3.98 -16.16 -12.10
C LEU A 82 -3.36 -15.97 -13.48
N GLU A 83 -2.99 -14.76 -13.87
CA GLU A 83 -2.23 -14.52 -15.12
C GLU A 83 -0.92 -15.29 -15.11
N VAL A 84 -0.12 -15.23 -14.04
CA VAL A 84 1.10 -16.04 -13.92
C VAL A 84 0.77 -17.53 -14.01
N ILE A 85 -0.20 -18.04 -13.26
CA ILE A 85 -0.58 -19.47 -13.33
C ILE A 85 -1.06 -19.87 -14.72
N THR A 86 -1.80 -19.01 -15.43
CA THR A 86 -2.29 -19.28 -16.80
C THR A 86 -1.19 -19.16 -17.85
N LEU A 87 -0.26 -18.21 -17.69
CA LEU A 87 0.97 -18.09 -18.49
C LEU A 87 1.91 -19.27 -18.25
N TRP A 88 1.76 -19.96 -17.11
CA TRP A 88 2.48 -21.17 -16.72
C TRP A 88 1.61 -22.44 -16.80
N ASN A 89 0.49 -22.45 -17.53
CA ASN A 89 -0.32 -23.67 -17.75
C ASN A 89 0.18 -24.43 -19.00
N TRP A 90 0.91 -25.53 -18.76
CA TRP A 90 1.76 -26.39 -19.63
C TRP A 90 3.25 -26.02 -19.65
#